data_AF-A0A1W9UW56-F1
#
_entry.id   AF-A0A1W9UW56-F1
#
_cell.length_a   1.000
_cell.length_b   1.000
_cell.length_c   1.000
_cell.angle_alpha   90.00
_cell.angle_beta   90.00
_cell.angle_gamma   90.00
#
_symmetry.space_group_name_H-M   'P 1'
#
loop_
_entity.id
_entity.type
_entity.pdbx_description
1 polymer ?
#
loop_
_entity_poly.entity_id
_entity_poly.type
_entity_poly.pdbx_seq_one_letter_code
_entity_poly.pdbx_strand_id
1 'polypeptide(L)'
;LKKIVANEVRYETFMTGDADILVTAYGTAARIVKTAIRQARAEGIKVGLFRPITVFPFPYDELREAAQGRQILDVELNAGQMLEDVRLAVKDEVPVAFYGRMGGIVPLPEDILKEVKKLV
;
A
#
# COMPACT_ATOMS: atom_id res chain seq x y z
N LEU A 1 -0.83 -20.24 15.72
CA LEU A 1 -1.05 -18.88 15.18
C LEU A 1 -0.37 -17.79 16.02
N LYS A 2 -0.67 -17.62 17.33
CA LYS A 2 -0.06 -16.55 18.16
C LYS A 2 1.48 -16.47 18.08
N LYS A 3 2.18 -17.60 18.18
CA LYS A 3 3.64 -17.66 18.04
C LYS A 3 4.15 -17.30 16.64
N ILE A 4 3.37 -17.54 15.58
CA ILE A 4 3.74 -17.22 14.19
C ILE A 4 3.58 -15.71 13.98
N VAL A 5 2.44 -15.15 14.37
CA VAL A 5 2.18 -13.70 14.29
C VAL A 5 3.27 -12.92 15.03
N ALA A 6 3.64 -13.33 16.24
CA ALA A 6 4.65 -12.63 17.02
C ALA A 6 6.07 -12.64 16.43
N ASN A 7 6.39 -13.57 15.53
CA ASN A 7 7.77 -13.76 15.06
C ASN A 7 7.96 -13.60 13.54
N GLU A 8 6.88 -13.71 12.75
CA GLU A 8 6.97 -13.80 11.29
C GLU A 8 6.28 -12.66 10.55
N VAL A 9 5.74 -11.66 11.26
CA VAL A 9 5.25 -10.43 10.62
C VAL A 9 6.44 -9.67 10.03
N ARG A 10 6.43 -9.47 8.71
CA ARG A 10 7.48 -8.75 8.00
C ARG A 10 6.87 -7.75 7.03
N TYR A 11 7.32 -6.51 7.12
CA TYR A 11 6.91 -5.43 6.24
C TYR A 11 8.09 -4.49 5.96
N GLU A 12 7.93 -3.67 4.94
CA GLU A 12 8.85 -2.62 4.54
C GLU A 12 8.07 -1.33 4.36
N THR A 13 8.63 -0.21 4.82
CA THR A 13 8.10 1.13 4.53
C THR A 13 9.03 1.89 3.62
N PHE A 14 8.48 2.75 2.76
CA PHE A 14 9.27 3.61 1.88
C PHE A 14 8.64 5.01 1.81
N MET A 15 9.41 6.04 2.19
CA MET A 15 8.98 7.46 2.18
C MET A 15 7.65 7.73 2.92
N THR A 16 7.45 7.14 4.09
CA THR A 16 6.19 7.24 4.87
C THR A 16 6.20 8.28 5.99
N GLY A 17 7.35 8.90 6.31
CA GLY A 17 7.48 9.78 7.48
C GLY A 17 6.57 11.02 7.43
N ASP A 18 6.46 11.63 6.26
CA ASP A 18 5.69 12.86 6.00
C ASP A 18 4.53 12.63 5.02
N ALA A 19 4.19 11.37 4.72
CA ALA A 19 3.21 11.04 3.69
C ALA A 19 1.78 11.34 4.13
N ASP A 20 1.02 12.03 3.27
CA ASP A 20 -0.43 12.24 3.39
C ASP A 20 -1.22 11.10 2.73
N ILE A 21 -0.62 10.45 1.72
CA ILE A 21 -1.15 9.27 1.04
C ILE A 21 -0.24 8.07 1.33
N LEU A 22 -0.82 6.95 1.75
CA LEU A 22 -0.12 5.69 1.95
C LEU A 22 -0.55 4.67 0.88
N VAL A 23 0.38 4.25 0.03
CA VAL A 23 0.12 3.16 -0.92
C VAL A 23 0.38 1.83 -0.22
N THR A 24 -0.56 0.89 -0.27
CA THR A 24 -0.33 -0.51 0.12
C THR A 24 -0.12 -1.34 -1.12
N ALA A 25 0.95 -2.13 -1.15
CA ALA A 25 1.24 -3.03 -2.27
C ALA A 25 2.21 -4.12 -1.84
N TYR A 26 2.15 -5.30 -2.46
CA TYR A 26 3.08 -6.40 -2.21
C TYR A 26 3.64 -6.99 -3.52
N GLY A 27 4.63 -7.88 -3.39
CA GLY A 27 5.22 -8.57 -4.55
C GLY A 27 5.77 -7.63 -5.64
N THR A 28 5.40 -7.90 -6.89
CA THR A 28 5.82 -7.10 -8.06
C THR A 28 5.20 -5.70 -8.08
N ALA A 29 3.94 -5.55 -7.65
CA ALA A 29 3.27 -4.25 -7.59
C ALA A 29 4.08 -3.26 -6.73
N ALA A 30 4.56 -3.69 -5.57
CA ALA A 30 5.35 -2.84 -4.68
C ALA A 30 6.62 -2.27 -5.33
N ARG A 31 7.26 -3.01 -6.24
CA ARG A 31 8.45 -2.51 -6.97
C ARG A 31 8.08 -1.38 -7.93
N ILE A 32 6.96 -1.50 -8.63
CA ILE A 32 6.46 -0.51 -9.59
C ILE A 32 5.99 0.74 -8.84
N VAL A 33 5.28 0.54 -7.71
CA VAL A 33 4.83 1.61 -6.81
C VAL A 33 6.01 2.46 -6.33
N LYS A 34 7.16 1.88 -5.98
CA LYS A 34 8.34 2.68 -5.55
C LYS A 34 8.79 3.68 -6.63
N THR A 35 8.71 3.30 -7.90
CA THR A 35 9.02 4.21 -9.02
C THR A 35 7.97 5.31 -9.14
N ALA A 36 6.69 4.95 -9.08
CA ALA A 36 5.58 5.91 -9.13
C ALA A 36 5.63 6.91 -7.95
N ILE A 37 5.99 6.45 -6.75
CA ILE A 37 6.18 7.30 -5.57
C ILE A 37 7.30 8.31 -5.80
N ARG A 38 8.44 7.91 -6.36
CA ARG A 38 9.53 8.85 -6.66
C ARG A 38 9.09 9.92 -7.65
N GLN A 39 8.32 9.55 -8.67
CA GLN A 39 7.74 10.48 -9.63
C GLN A 39 6.75 11.45 -8.94
N ALA A 40 5.80 10.93 -8.17
CA ALA A 40 4.83 11.74 -7.42
C ALA A 40 5.51 12.71 -6.44
N ARG A 41 6.55 12.25 -5.74
CA ARG A 41 7.36 13.05 -4.81
C ARG A 41 8.12 14.17 -5.52
N ALA A 42 8.61 13.94 -6.73
CA ALA A 42 9.23 14.98 -7.55
C ALA A 42 8.22 16.07 -7.97
N GLU A 43 6.92 15.74 -7.99
CA GLU A 43 5.82 16.69 -8.20
C GLU A 43 5.28 17.31 -6.90
N GLY A 44 5.92 17.05 -5.75
CA GLY A 44 5.54 17.60 -4.45
C GLY A 44 4.41 16.84 -3.73
N ILE A 45 3.93 15.72 -4.29
CA ILE A 45 2.89 14.90 -3.67
C ILE A 45 3.51 14.04 -2.55
N LYS A 46 3.04 14.22 -1.32
CA LYS A 46 3.54 13.47 -0.16
C LYS A 46 2.93 12.08 -0.08
N VAL A 47 3.50 11.15 -0.85
CA VAL A 47 3.06 9.76 -0.90
C VAL A 47 4.14 8.79 -0.41
N GLY A 48 3.75 7.79 0.36
CA GLY A 48 4.61 6.72 0.87
C GLY A 48 4.10 5.33 0.50
N LEU A 49 4.90 4.30 0.75
CA LEU A 49 4.52 2.89 0.56
C LEU A 49 4.64 2.14 1.88
N PHE A 50 3.60 1.38 2.19
CA PHE A 50 3.64 0.28 3.15
C PHE A 50 3.55 -1.05 2.39
N ARG A 51 4.57 -1.88 2.53
CA ARG A 51 4.70 -3.14 1.78
C ARG A 51 4.75 -4.32 2.74
N PRO A 52 3.70 -5.14 2.82
CA PRO A 52 3.81 -6.47 3.41
C PRO A 52 4.84 -7.31 2.64
N ILE A 53 5.83 -7.84 3.36
CA ILE A 53 6.77 -8.85 2.82
C ILE A 53 6.12 -10.23 2.97
N THR A 54 5.49 -10.47 4.11
CA THR A 54 4.63 -11.63 4.36
C THR A 54 3.17 -11.17 4.29
N VAL A 55 2.40 -11.78 3.39
CA VAL A 55 0.93 -11.59 3.34
C VAL A 55 0.21 -12.43 4.38
N PHE A 56 0.89 -13.44 4.95
CA PHE A 56 0.46 -14.15 6.15
C PHE A 56 1.69 -14.54 6.98
N PRO A 57 1.74 -14.19 8.28
CA PRO A 57 0.81 -13.31 8.99
C PRO A 57 0.85 -11.87 8.44
N PHE A 58 -0.31 -11.22 8.37
CA PHE A 58 -0.46 -9.85 7.87
C PHE A 58 -0.14 -8.82 8.98
N PRO A 59 0.56 -7.71 8.66
CA PRO A 59 0.96 -6.68 9.63
C PRO A 59 -0.18 -5.70 9.98
N TYR A 60 -1.22 -6.16 10.68
CA TYR A 60 -2.40 -5.33 10.96
C TYR A 60 -2.10 -4.12 11.84
N ASP A 61 -1.32 -4.31 12.91
CA ASP A 61 -1.07 -3.22 13.87
C ASP A 61 -0.12 -2.18 13.29
N GLU A 62 0.88 -2.62 12.53
CA GLU A 62 1.85 -1.74 11.89
C GLU A 62 1.24 -0.96 10.72
N LEU A 63 0.33 -1.59 9.96
CA LEU A 63 -0.44 -0.87 8.94
C LEU A 63 -1.39 0.14 9.59
N ARG A 64 -2.07 -0.21 10.69
CA ARG A 64 -2.95 0.71 11.41
C ARG A 64 -2.20 1.95 11.86
N GLU A 65 -1.05 1.78 12.50
CA GLU A 65 -0.21 2.90 12.95
C GLU A 65 0.27 3.74 11.76
N ALA A 66 0.74 3.08 10.69
CA ALA A 66 1.20 3.78 9.49
C ALA A 66 0.08 4.50 8.73
N ALA A 67 -1.19 4.14 8.92
CA ALA A 67 -2.33 4.73 8.21
C ALA A 67 -2.94 5.96 8.89
N GLN A 68 -2.60 6.23 10.16
CA GLN A 68 -3.28 7.27 10.94
C GLN A 68 -3.21 8.65 10.27
N GLY A 69 -4.38 9.25 10.07
CA GLY A 69 -4.51 10.59 9.48
C GLY A 69 -4.17 10.68 7.98
N ARG A 70 -4.08 9.54 7.29
CA ARG A 70 -3.70 9.45 5.86
C ARG A 70 -4.82 8.81 5.07
N GLN A 71 -4.77 8.93 3.75
CA GLN A 71 -5.62 8.17 2.83
C GLN A 71 -4.82 7.01 2.21
N ILE A 72 -5.49 5.89 1.92
CA ILE A 72 -4.84 4.69 1.38
C ILE A 72 -5.19 4.47 -0.09
N LEU A 73 -4.17 4.13 -0.88
CA LEU A 73 -4.34 3.51 -2.20
C LEU A 73 -3.80 2.09 -2.17
N ASP A 74 -4.67 1.11 -2.27
CA ASP A 74 -4.27 -0.29 -2.36
C ASP A 74 -4.03 -0.70 -3.81
N VAL A 75 -2.84 -1.20 -4.11
CA VAL A 75 -2.39 -1.55 -5.47
C VAL A 75 -2.03 -3.03 -5.54
N GLU A 76 -2.83 -3.77 -6.30
CA GLU A 76 -2.69 -5.23 -6.42
C GLU A 76 -2.65 -5.71 -7.88
N LEU A 77 -1.94 -6.82 -8.12
CA LEU A 77 -1.98 -7.55 -9.39
C LEU A 77 -3.00 -8.71 -9.35
N ASN A 78 -4.11 -8.48 -8.65
CA ASN A 78 -5.24 -9.40 -8.51
C ASN A 78 -6.54 -8.61 -8.28
N ALA A 79 -7.60 -9.28 -7.83
CA ALA A 79 -8.94 -8.73 -7.62
C ALA A 79 -9.21 -8.16 -6.20
N GLY A 80 -8.18 -7.81 -5.42
CA GLY A 80 -8.34 -7.26 -4.06
C GLY A 80 -8.15 -8.32 -2.96
N GLN A 81 -7.18 -9.22 -3.09
CA GLN A 81 -6.96 -10.27 -2.09
C GLN A 81 -6.45 -9.71 -0.76
N MET A 82 -5.70 -8.61 -0.79
CA MET A 82 -5.16 -7.92 0.37
C MET A 82 -6.06 -6.75 0.82
N LEU A 83 -6.89 -6.22 -0.08
CA LEU A 83 -7.80 -5.09 0.18
C LEU A 83 -8.63 -5.25 1.46
N GLU A 84 -9.19 -6.44 1.70
CA GLU A 84 -9.98 -6.70 2.91
C GLU A 84 -9.12 -6.65 4.18
N ASP A 85 -7.87 -7.14 4.14
CA ASP A 85 -6.95 -7.05 5.26
C ASP A 85 -6.53 -5.60 5.54
N VAL A 86 -6.35 -4.80 4.48
CA VAL A 86 -6.08 -3.36 4.58
C VAL A 86 -7.23 -2.63 5.25
N ARG A 87 -8.47 -2.87 4.79
CA ARG A 87 -9.69 -2.30 5.38
C ARG A 87 -9.85 -2.72 6.84
N LEU A 88 -9.62 -3.98 7.15
CA LEU A 88 -9.70 -4.51 8.51
C LEU A 88 -8.63 -3.91 9.43
N ALA A 89 -7.40 -3.72 8.95
CA ALA A 89 -6.31 -3.12 9.72
C ALA A 89 -6.70 -1.71 10.19
N VAL A 90 -7.24 -0.89 9.27
CA VAL A 90 -7.60 0.51 9.52
C VAL A 90 -9.04 0.70 10.00
N LYS A 91 -9.85 -0.37 10.05
CA LYS A 91 -11.25 -0.35 10.48
C LYS A 91 -12.09 0.73 9.79
N ASP A 92 -11.80 0.98 8.52
CA ASP A 92 -12.41 2.06 7.72
C ASP A 92 -12.33 3.47 8.35
N GLU A 93 -11.38 3.71 9.28
CA GLU A 93 -11.14 5.03 9.89
C GLU A 93 -10.54 6.03 8.89
N VAL A 94 -9.98 5.51 7.78
CA VAL A 94 -9.42 6.31 6.69
C VAL A 94 -9.96 5.84 5.34
N PRO A 95 -10.07 6.73 4.33
CA PRO A 95 -10.47 6.33 2.98
C PRO A 95 -9.49 5.31 2.39
N VAL A 96 -10.02 4.23 1.82
CA VAL A 96 -9.25 3.19 1.12
C VAL A 96 -9.74 3.08 -0.34
N ALA A 97 -8.92 3.57 -1.26
CA ALA A 97 -9.09 3.37 -2.70
C ALA A 97 -8.39 2.08 -3.16
N PHE A 98 -8.86 1.49 -4.26
CA PHE A 98 -8.30 0.25 -4.81
C PHE A 98 -7.96 0.40 -6.30
N TYR A 99 -6.78 -0.08 -6.68
CA TYR A 99 -6.35 -0.21 -8.06
C TYR A 99 -5.79 -1.62 -8.33
N GLY A 100 -6.64 -2.45 -8.93
CA GLY A 100 -6.31 -3.82 -9.32
C GLY A 100 -5.98 -3.99 -10.81
N ARG A 101 -5.04 -4.88 -11.12
CA ARG A 101 -4.80 -5.41 -12.47
C ARG A 101 -4.79 -6.92 -12.46
N MET A 102 -5.64 -7.54 -13.28
CA MET A 102 -5.79 -9.00 -13.37
C MET A 102 -5.20 -9.56 -14.67
N GLY A 103 -5.12 -10.88 -14.77
CA GLY A 103 -4.78 -11.55 -16.03
C GLY A 103 -3.30 -11.44 -16.43
N GLY A 104 -2.39 -11.24 -15.46
CA GLY A 104 -0.95 -11.09 -15.73
C GLY A 104 -0.55 -9.73 -16.29
N ILE A 105 -1.49 -8.78 -16.35
CA ILE A 105 -1.21 -7.41 -16.79
C ILE A 105 -0.42 -6.69 -15.70
N VAL A 106 0.79 -6.26 -16.05
CA VAL A 106 1.64 -5.47 -15.17
C VAL A 106 1.46 -3.99 -15.51
N PRO A 107 0.96 -3.15 -14.59
CA PRO A 107 0.78 -1.72 -14.84
C PRO A 107 2.12 -1.01 -14.95
N LEU A 108 2.13 0.11 -15.66
CA LEU A 108 3.30 0.99 -15.68
C LEU A 108 3.29 1.91 -14.45
N PRO A 109 4.46 2.43 -14.02
CA PRO A 109 4.53 3.44 -12.95
C PRO A 109 3.61 4.64 -13.20
N GLU A 110 3.47 5.05 -14.46
CA GLU A 110 2.64 6.18 -14.87
C GLU A 110 1.14 5.92 -14.64
N ASP A 111 0.69 4.66 -14.70
CA ASP A 111 -0.68 4.31 -14.39
C ASP A 111 -0.96 4.46 -12.90
N ILE A 112 -0.02 4.01 -12.06
CA ILE A 112 -0.11 4.15 -10.60
C ILE A 112 -0.05 5.64 -10.21
N LEU A 113 0.83 6.41 -10.86
CA LEU A 113 0.95 7.85 -10.64
C LEU A 113 -0.39 8.57 -10.93
N LYS A 114 -1.10 8.19 -12.00
CA LYS A 114 -2.44 8.74 -12.29
C LYS A 114 -3.42 8.45 -11.17
N GLU A 115 -3.42 7.23 -10.62
CA GLU A 115 -4.30 6.89 -9.49
C GLU A 115 -3.94 7.66 -8.22
N VAL A 116 -2.65 7.80 -7.90
CA VAL A 116 -2.19 8.65 -6.77
C VAL A 116 -2.66 10.09 -6.94
N LYS A 117 -2.59 10.66 -8.15
CA LYS A 117 -3.04 12.03 -8.43
C LYS A 117 -4.54 12.25 -8.25
N LYS A 118 -5.37 11.21 -8.30
CA LYS A 118 -6.82 11.33 -8.03
C LYS A 118 -7.15 11.52 -6.55
N LEU A 119 -6.17 11.30 -5.66
CA LEU A 119 -6.31 11.39 -4.21
C LEU A 119 -5.81 12.71 -3.62
N VAL A 120 -5.29 13.61 -4.47
CA VAL A 120 -4.80 14.94 -4.09
C VAL A 120 -5.92 15.97 -4.18
#